data_AF-A0A522E724-F1
#
_entry.id   AF-A0A522E724-F1
#
_cell.length_a   1.000
_cell.length_b   1.000
_cell.length_c   1.000
_cell.angle_alpha   90.00
_cell.angle_beta   90.00
_cell.angle_gamma   90.00
#
_symmetry.space_group_name_H-M   'P 1'
#
loop_
_entity.id
_entity.type
_entity.pdbx_description
1 polymer ?
#
loop_
_entity_poly.entity_id
_entity_poly.type
_entity_poly.pdbx_seq_one_letter_code
_entity_poly.pdbx_strand_id
1 'polypeptide(L)'
;MKTPILKQGPYLIASLQAELTDTDLLQLQDDLVDQVGRFRSRGVILDVSMLDVMDSFATRTLRNIAQAIGLRNIALAPRKP
;
A
#
# COMPACT_ATOMS: atom_id res chain seq x y z
N MET A 1 6.11 -14.18 -1.70
CA MET A 1 4.86 -14.69 -1.05
C MET A 1 3.84 -13.56 -0.98
N LYS A 2 2.53 -13.86 -0.98
CA LYS A 2 1.51 -12.80 -0.91
C LYS A 2 1.44 -12.22 0.49
N THR A 3 1.77 -10.94 0.64
CA THR A 3 1.60 -10.19 1.88
C THR A 3 0.11 -10.07 2.20
N PRO A 4 -0.35 -10.51 3.38
CA PRO A 4 -1.74 -10.36 3.78
C PRO A 4 -2.09 -8.88 3.98
N ILE A 5 -3.26 -8.47 3.49
CA ILE A 5 -3.80 -7.12 3.65
C ILE A 5 -5.09 -7.21 4.46
N LEU A 6 -5.09 -6.60 5.65
CA LEU A 6 -6.23 -6.53 6.54
C LEU A 6 -7.04 -5.26 6.27
N LYS A 7 -8.37 -5.38 6.19
CA LYS A 7 -9.27 -4.22 6.16
C LYS A 7 -9.78 -3.92 7.57
N GLN A 8 -9.53 -2.70 8.06
CA GLN A 8 -10.03 -2.24 9.35
C GLN A 8 -10.73 -0.88 9.18
N GLY A 9 -12.06 -0.89 9.29
CA GLY A 9 -12.86 0.31 9.05
C GLY A 9 -12.58 0.91 7.66
N PRO A 10 -12.24 2.20 7.55
CA PRO A 10 -11.90 2.84 6.27
C PRO A 10 -10.43 2.66 5.87
N TYR A 11 -9.65 1.84 6.56
CA TYR A 11 -8.21 1.67 6.30
C TYR A 11 -7.88 0.24 5.84
N LEU A 12 -6.83 0.12 5.03
CA LEU A 12 -6.12 -1.15 4.81
C LEU A 12 -4.82 -1.16 5.59
N ILE A 13 -4.41 -2.32 6.07
CA ILE A 13 -3.20 -2.52 6.86
C ILE A 13 -2.41 -3.65 6.21
N ALA A 14 -1.13 -3.41 5.91
CA ALA A 14 -0.21 -4.43 5.42
C ALA A 14 1.11 -4.33 6.18
N SER A 15 1.66 -5.48 6.58
CA SER A 15 2.96 -5.56 7.24
C SER A 15 4.00 -6.08 6.25
N LEU A 16 5.11 -5.36 6.11
CA LEU A 16 6.25 -5.79 5.30
C LEU A 16 7.07 -6.81 6.08
N GLN A 17 7.39 -7.93 5.43
CA GLN A 17 8.21 -9.00 6.02
C GLN A 17 9.68 -8.80 5.62
N ALA A 18 10.61 -9.27 6.45
CA ALA A 18 12.06 -9.12 6.22
C ALA A 18 12.53 -9.77 4.90
N GLU A 19 11.83 -10.79 4.43
CA GLU A 19 12.23 -11.64 3.29
C GLU A 19 11.57 -11.22 1.97
N LEU A 20 10.96 -10.04 1.91
CA LEU A 20 10.29 -9.57 0.69
C LEU A 20 11.31 -9.36 -0.44
N THR A 21 11.06 -10.01 -1.57
CA THR A 21 11.79 -9.74 -2.81
C THR A 21 11.25 -8.48 -3.49
N ASP A 22 12.01 -7.93 -4.42
CA ASP A 22 11.55 -6.82 -5.28
C ASP A 22 10.22 -7.13 -5.98
N THR A 23 10.03 -8.39 -6.39
CA THR A 23 8.80 -8.85 -7.04
C THR A 23 7.63 -8.90 -6.06
N ASP A 24 7.87 -9.28 -4.80
CA ASP A 24 6.84 -9.27 -3.77
C ASP A 24 6.39 -7.84 -3.42
N LEU A 25 7.33 -6.88 -3.43
CA LEU A 25 7.01 -5.47 -3.22
C LEU A 25 6.17 -4.88 -4.36
N LEU A 26 6.46 -5.26 -5.62
CA LEU A 26 5.63 -4.88 -6.77
C LEU A 26 4.23 -5.50 -6.68
N GLN A 27 4.15 -6.79 -6.32
CA GLN A 27 2.85 -7.45 -6.16
C GLN A 27 2.02 -6.83 -5.04
N LEU A 28 2.66 -6.44 -3.92
CA LEU A 28 2.00 -5.72 -2.83
C LEU A 28 1.49 -4.35 -3.29
N GLN A 29 2.24 -3.64 -4.13
CA GLN A 29 1.78 -2.37 -4.70
C GLN A 29 0.50 -2.56 -5.50
N ASP A 30 0.47 -3.52 -6.41
CA ASP A 30 -0.70 -3.80 -7.24
C ASP A 30 -1.90 -4.21 -6.37
N ASP A 31 -1.69 -5.11 -5.40
CA ASP A 31 -2.73 -5.57 -4.48
C ASP A 31 -3.32 -4.42 -3.65
N LEU A 32 -2.48 -3.50 -3.14
CA LEU A 32 -2.92 -2.35 -2.37
C LEU A 32 -3.70 -1.36 -3.23
N VAL A 33 -3.21 -1.07 -4.45
CA VAL A 33 -3.93 -0.25 -5.40
C VAL A 33 -5.29 -0.89 -5.66
N ASP A 34 -5.38 -2.14 -6.08
CA ASP A 34 -6.67 -2.76 -6.38
C ASP A 34 -7.65 -2.70 -5.19
N GLN A 35 -7.19 -3.08 -4.00
CA GLN A 35 -8.03 -3.10 -2.80
C GLN A 35 -8.48 -1.71 -2.34
N VAL A 36 -7.64 -0.68 -2.42
CA VAL A 36 -8.02 0.70 -2.03
C VAL A 36 -9.24 1.17 -2.82
N GLY A 37 -9.26 0.96 -4.13
CA GLY A 37 -10.43 1.37 -4.94
C GLY A 37 -11.62 0.46 -4.76
N ARG A 38 -11.38 -0.86 -4.66
CA ARG A 38 -12.46 -1.84 -4.42
C ARG A 38 -13.21 -1.53 -3.12
N PHE A 39 -12.49 -1.19 -2.05
CA PHE A 39 -13.07 -0.93 -0.74
C PHE A 39 -13.34 0.54 -0.44
N ARG A 40 -12.97 1.45 -1.36
CA ARG A 40 -12.99 2.91 -1.16
C ARG A 40 -12.33 3.31 0.17
N SER A 41 -11.19 2.68 0.46
CA SER A 41 -10.44 2.93 1.69
C SER A 41 -9.90 4.35 1.68
N ARG A 42 -9.98 5.05 2.82
CA ARG A 42 -9.45 6.41 3.01
C ARG A 42 -7.94 6.47 3.04
N GLY A 43 -7.27 5.35 3.31
CA GLY A 43 -5.82 5.28 3.38
C GLY A 43 -5.32 3.87 3.66
N VAL A 44 -3.99 3.76 3.66
CA VAL A 44 -3.27 2.51 3.92
C VAL A 44 -2.24 2.75 5.02
N ILE A 45 -2.14 1.81 5.95
CA ILE A 45 -1.10 1.73 6.97
C ILE A 45 -0.12 0.65 6.53
N LEU A 46 1.14 1.02 6.36
CA LEU A 46 2.24 0.09 6.09
C LEU A 46 3.06 -0.05 7.35
N ASP A 47 3.06 -1.25 7.93
CA ASP A 47 3.94 -1.59 9.04
C ASP A 47 5.25 -2.12 8.48
N VAL A 48 6.34 -1.43 8.80
CA VAL A 48 7.70 -1.72 8.32
C VAL A 48 8.60 -2.20 9.45
N SER A 49 8.03 -2.51 10.62
CA SER A 49 8.79 -2.85 11.84
C SER A 49 9.68 -4.09 11.71
N MET A 50 9.37 -4.99 10.77
CA MET A 50 10.16 -6.20 10.50
C MET A 50 11.20 -6.03 9.38
N LEU A 51 11.36 -4.83 8.80
CA LEU A 51 12.41 -4.57 7.82
C LEU A 51 13.70 -4.14 8.53
N ASP A 52 14.73 -4.99 8.45
CA ASP A 52 16.05 -4.70 9.02
C ASP A 52 16.83 -3.66 8.19
N VAL A 53 16.73 -3.74 6.87
CA VAL A 53 17.41 -2.85 5.92
C VAL A 53 16.43 -2.45 4.82
N MET A 54 16.42 -1.17 4.47
CA MET A 54 15.60 -0.64 3.39
C MET A 54 16.52 -0.02 2.33
N ASP A 55 16.45 -0.55 1.11
CA ASP A 55 17.31 -0.13 0.01
C ASP A 55 16.62 0.92 -0.90
N SER A 56 17.30 1.31 -1.97
CA SER A 56 16.76 2.29 -2.92
C SER A 56 15.52 1.77 -3.68
N PHE A 57 15.39 0.46 -3.88
CA PHE A 57 14.25 -0.13 -4.55
C PHE A 57 13.01 -0.10 -3.63
N ALA A 58 13.13 -0.60 -2.40
CA ALA A 58 12.06 -0.62 -1.42
C ALA A 58 11.55 0.79 -1.12
N THR A 59 12.45 1.75 -0.88
CA THR A 59 12.09 3.16 -0.65
C THR A 59 11.32 3.75 -1.82
N ARG A 60 11.75 3.49 -3.06
CA ARG A 60 11.07 3.98 -4.27
C ARG A 60 9.72 3.32 -4.46
N THR A 61 9.62 2.02 -4.24
CA THR A 61 8.36 1.27 -4.38
C THR A 61 7.33 1.72 -3.34
N LEU A 62 7.74 1.97 -2.09
CA LEU A 62 6.87 2.54 -1.05
C LEU A 62 6.40 3.96 -1.39
N ARG A 63 7.28 4.80 -1.94
CA ARG A 63 6.89 6.11 -2.47
C ARG A 63 5.84 5.98 -3.57
N ASN A 64 6.04 5.06 -4.52
CA ASN A 64 5.10 4.82 -5.61
C ASN A 64 3.73 4.34 -5.09
N ILE A 65 3.72 3.46 -4.08
CA ILE A 65 2.49 3.03 -3.39
C ILE A 65 1.74 4.24 -2.82
N ALA A 66 2.44 5.07 -2.04
CA ALA A 66 1.84 6.26 -1.43
C ALA A 66 1.27 7.23 -2.47
N GLN A 67 2.00 7.46 -3.57
CA GLN A 67 1.55 8.32 -4.68
C GLN A 67 0.32 7.74 -5.39
N ALA A 68 0.33 6.45 -5.74
CA ALA A 68 -0.79 5.80 -6.42
C ALA A 68 -2.07 5.85 -5.58
N ILE A 69 -1.96 5.58 -4.28
CA ILE A 69 -3.08 5.67 -3.33
C ILE A 69 -3.57 7.12 -3.18
N GLY A 70 -2.65 8.08 -3.06
CA GLY A 70 -2.98 9.49 -2.94
C GLY A 70 -3.75 10.03 -4.15
N LEU A 71 -3.29 9.73 -5.37
CA LEU A 71 -3.97 10.10 -6.60
C LEU A 71 -5.37 9.46 -6.69
N ARG A 72 -5.50 8.18 -6.31
CA ARG A 72 -6.79 7.48 -6.28
C ARG A 72 -7.76 8.11 -5.30
N ASN A 73 -7.29 8.52 -4.11
CA ASN A 73 -8.13 9.17 -3.11
C ASN A 73 -8.63 10.54 -3.56
N ILE A 74 -7.85 11.28 -4.36
CA ILE A 74 -8.33 12.53 -4.98
C ILE A 74 -9.47 12.24 -5.97
N ALA A 75 -9.35 11.18 -6.79
CA ALA A 75 -10.41 10.78 -7.72
C ALA A 75 -11.69 10.27 -7.01
N LEU A 76 -11.55 9.70 -5.81
CA LEU A 76 -12.66 9.22 -4.99
C LEU A 76 -13.22 10.29 -4.02
N ALA A 77 -12.60 11.47 -3.94
CA ALA A 77 -13.10 12.55 -3.11
C ALA A 77 -14.47 13.01 -3.63
N PRO A 78 -15.48 13.19 -2.75
CA PRO A 78 -16.76 13.74 -3.18
C PRO A 78 -16.51 15.09 -3.84
N ARG A 79 -17.00 15.28 -5.08
CA ARG A 79 -17.07 16.62 -5.67
C ARG A 79 -17.88 17.48 -4.71
N LYS A 80 -17.26 18.53 -4.16
CA LYS A 80 -18.01 19.56 -3.44
C LYS A 80 -19.13 20.06 -4.37
N PRO A 81 -20.35 20.27 -3.85
CA PRO A 81 -21.44 20.85 -4.61
C PRO A 81 -21.07 22.25 -5.11
#